data_AF-A0A7Y4KGU4-F1
#
_entry.id   AF-A0A7Y4KGU4-F1
#
_cell.length_a   1.000
_cell.length_b   1.000
_cell.length_c   1.000
_cell.angle_alpha   90.00
_cell.angle_beta   90.00
_cell.angle_gamma   90.00
#
_symmetry.space_group_name_H-M   'P 1'
#
loop_
_entity.id
_entity.type
_entity.pdbx_description
1 polymer ?
#
loop_
_entity_poly.entity_id
_entity_poly.type
_entity_poly.pdbx_seq_one_letter_code
_entity_poly.pdbx_strand_id
1 'polypeptide(L)'
;MQSQMKSLVLALWLVGCGSSTSPSGPERDAGTQVDAGTRSDAGVTDDAGTPDSGVAEALPCEKTQGVCAGARRAMVDGAYEPVCTGRSYGADYEATETLCDGLDNDCDGVTDPATWTDITPTKFVPDDASVDSLPVAGGFLMTYVDSSEGIKVLQFDESLTLQSSSLIPLDAASSPFSQAQLLRTSRGLALYFTAHHFQSGAFAQGHLVQLDEQGVPLGPPEGIVLFEQARYWGGWGGSARVAVSMDGARIAVVWTVDILDDREVRGMVVDANGAVLAEPRVLFQSDAFHFSSPEVLGLEDGGFLVTIHEDGGEREKSWFRMRRWDRELGPVGEERIFPVAYMAIPELLMAPRDDGGGWEPMLLYREADGPTPRIHQLRSLFEPEMSETLTPTTWSQSSALGATVTSRGLQLAWLSTTFTDIPQAAPPSPWKGRLWGLGPSGVMTDWTPGPTPLSISLQGAAVRLHELPGQWMGALLRTATDDPPSYTFHSLRYCAP
;
A
#
# COMPACT_ATOMS: atom_id res chain seq x y z
N MET A 1 -1.74 -64.75 10.22
CA MET A 1 -0.73 -65.23 9.26
C MET A 1 0.02 -63.99 8.78
N GLN A 2 1.17 -63.64 9.38
CA GLN A 2 2.53 -64.03 8.96
C GLN A 2 2.73 -63.83 7.45
N SER A 3 3.62 -62.93 7.00
CA SER A 3 5.08 -63.14 6.97
C SER A 3 5.78 -61.80 6.63
N GLN A 4 6.58 -61.21 7.53
CA GLN A 4 8.08 -61.20 7.56
C GLN A 4 8.74 -60.41 6.40
N MET A 5 9.29 -59.22 6.67
CA MET A 5 10.69 -58.93 7.08
C MET A 5 11.72 -59.02 5.93
N LYS A 6 12.40 -57.90 5.67
CA LYS A 6 13.86 -57.85 5.57
C LYS A 6 14.38 -56.43 5.82
N SER A 7 15.14 -56.33 6.91
CA SER A 7 16.01 -55.22 7.30
C SER A 7 17.36 -55.38 6.61
N LEU A 8 18.06 -54.29 6.29
CA LEU A 8 19.50 -54.30 6.10
C LEU A 8 20.12 -53.03 6.71
N VAL A 9 21.01 -53.29 7.68
CA VAL A 9 21.90 -52.37 8.41
C VAL A 9 23.32 -52.68 7.95
N LEU A 10 24.16 -51.65 7.75
CA LEU A 10 25.62 -51.63 8.03
C LEU A 10 26.12 -50.19 7.72
N ALA A 11 26.48 -49.35 8.71
CA ALA A 11 27.78 -49.28 9.42
C ALA A 11 28.94 -48.90 8.46
N LEU A 12 29.95 -48.07 8.76
CA LEU A 12 30.45 -47.26 9.88
C LEU A 12 31.81 -46.76 9.34
N TRP A 13 32.27 -45.52 9.56
CA TRP A 13 33.71 -45.25 9.71
C TRP A 13 33.91 -44.01 10.60
N LEU A 14 34.48 -44.28 11.78
CA LEU A 14 35.09 -43.35 12.72
C LEU A 14 36.63 -43.53 12.61
N VAL A 15 37.34 -42.51 13.12
CA VAL A 15 38.77 -42.43 13.55
C VAL A 15 39.42 -41.21 12.86
N GLY A 16 40.06 -40.27 13.56
CA GLY A 16 40.45 -40.22 14.96
C GLY A 16 41.13 -38.90 15.36
N CYS A 17 41.37 -38.77 16.66
CA CYS A 17 42.08 -37.69 17.33
C CYS A 17 43.58 -37.61 16.97
N GLY A 18 44.14 -36.40 17.09
CA GLY A 18 45.58 -36.18 17.19
C GLY A 18 45.90 -34.75 17.65
N SER A 19 46.28 -34.59 18.90
CA SER A 19 46.82 -33.38 19.53
C SER A 19 48.35 -33.33 19.41
N SER A 20 48.97 -32.15 19.22
CA SER A 20 50.26 -31.78 19.85
C SER A 20 50.73 -30.33 19.52
N THR A 21 51.09 -29.63 20.61
CA THR A 21 52.25 -28.73 20.81
C THR A 21 52.37 -27.36 20.09
N SER A 22 52.22 -26.28 20.88
CA SER A 22 52.97 -24.99 20.79
C SER A 22 54.49 -25.19 21.04
N PRO A 23 55.42 -24.18 21.00
CA PRO A 23 55.28 -22.72 20.83
C PRO A 23 56.35 -21.99 19.96
N SER A 24 56.14 -20.71 19.68
CA SER A 24 57.17 -19.63 19.56
C SER A 24 56.38 -18.31 19.48
N GLY A 25 56.50 -17.32 20.37
CA GLY A 25 57.65 -16.80 21.10
C GLY A 25 57.99 -15.42 20.50
N PRO A 26 57.66 -14.29 21.15
CA PRO A 26 57.99 -12.97 20.62
C PRO A 26 59.47 -12.65 20.90
N GLU A 27 60.21 -12.22 19.88
CA GLU A 27 61.56 -11.72 20.04
C GLU A 27 61.57 -10.40 20.83
N ARG A 28 62.21 -10.43 22.00
CA ARG A 28 62.86 -9.27 22.62
C ARG A 28 64.33 -9.34 22.25
N ASP A 29 64.86 -8.29 21.65
CA ASP A 29 66.30 -8.02 21.72
C ASP A 29 66.57 -7.08 22.89
N ALA A 30 67.61 -7.43 23.65
CA ALA A 30 68.10 -6.74 24.82
C ALA A 30 69.53 -6.29 24.53
N GLY A 31 69.78 -4.99 24.63
CA GLY A 31 71.12 -4.42 24.59
C GLY A 31 71.27 -3.31 25.62
N THR A 32 71.86 -3.68 26.76
CA THR A 32 72.19 -2.83 27.92
C THR A 32 73.59 -2.20 27.83
N GLN A 33 73.75 -1.06 28.53
CA GLN A 33 74.94 -0.46 29.21
C GLN A 33 75.38 0.92 28.69
N VAL A 34 75.24 2.03 29.46
CA VAL A 34 76.11 2.60 30.55
C VAL A 34 77.44 3.13 29.95
N ASP A 35 77.96 4.36 30.12
CA ASP A 35 77.95 5.37 31.19
C ASP A 35 78.39 6.78 30.67
N ALA A 36 78.16 7.80 31.49
CA ALA A 36 78.94 9.02 31.77
C ALA A 36 79.42 9.99 30.66
N GLY A 37 79.11 11.28 30.85
CA GLY A 37 79.98 12.37 30.36
C GLY A 37 79.32 13.74 30.15
N THR A 38 79.60 14.67 31.04
CA THR A 38 79.15 16.07 31.11
C THR A 38 79.73 17.00 30.02
N ARG A 39 78.93 17.98 29.54
CA ARG A 39 79.27 19.42 29.50
C ARG A 39 78.11 20.29 29.02
N SER A 40 77.90 21.38 29.76
CA SER A 40 77.10 22.56 29.38
C SER A 40 77.83 23.35 28.29
N ASP A 41 77.12 23.74 27.23
CA ASP A 41 77.35 25.03 26.58
C ASP A 41 76.01 25.59 26.06
N ALA A 42 75.86 26.89 26.26
CA ALA A 42 74.70 27.68 25.94
C ALA A 42 74.66 27.97 24.43
N GLY A 43 73.51 27.72 23.82
CA GLY A 43 73.19 28.18 22.47
C GLY A 43 71.78 28.70 22.46
N VAL A 44 71.65 30.02 22.62
CA VAL A 44 70.41 30.75 22.35
C VAL A 44 70.25 30.83 20.84
N THR A 45 69.25 30.14 20.32
CA THR A 45 68.42 30.52 19.18
C THR A 45 67.03 30.08 19.65
N ASP A 46 66.11 30.93 20.09
CA ASP A 46 65.48 32.05 19.38
C ASP A 46 65.09 31.71 17.94
N ASP A 47 64.68 30.46 17.71
CA ASP A 47 63.56 30.16 16.83
C ASP A 47 62.26 30.34 17.63
N ALA A 48 61.96 31.61 17.89
CA ALA A 48 60.59 32.06 18.04
C ALA A 48 59.83 31.67 16.77
N GLY A 49 59.34 30.42 16.74
CA GLY A 49 58.19 30.07 15.95
C GLY A 49 57.15 31.14 16.24
N THR A 50 56.78 31.86 15.19
CA THR A 50 55.72 32.86 15.19
C THR A 50 54.59 32.41 16.12
N PRO A 51 54.13 33.24 17.09
CA PRO A 51 52.88 32.97 17.75
C PRO A 51 51.86 32.68 16.66
N ASP A 52 51.25 31.51 16.77
CA ASP A 52 50.11 31.10 15.96
C ASP A 52 49.26 32.33 15.64
N SER A 53 49.09 32.61 14.35
CA SER A 53 48.34 33.77 13.91
C SER A 53 46.95 33.61 14.50
N GLY A 54 46.65 34.34 15.59
CA GLY A 54 45.60 34.05 16.56
C GLY A 54 44.17 34.12 16.04
N VAL A 55 43.86 33.38 14.99
CA VAL A 55 42.52 33.08 14.56
C VAL A 55 41.96 32.16 15.62
N ALA A 56 41.04 32.68 16.43
CA ALA A 56 40.33 31.88 17.40
C ALA A 56 39.82 30.58 16.75
N GLU A 57 40.00 29.44 17.42
CA GLU A 57 39.51 28.17 16.91
C GLU A 57 37.98 28.26 16.76
N ALA A 58 37.45 27.77 15.63
CA ALA A 58 36.02 27.80 15.36
C ALA A 58 35.26 27.05 16.46
N LEU A 59 34.31 27.72 17.12
CA LEU A 59 33.47 27.09 18.14
C LEU A 59 32.62 25.97 17.50
N PRO A 60 32.33 24.89 18.26
CA PRO A 60 31.43 23.84 17.79
C PRO A 60 30.04 24.37 17.49
N CYS A 61 29.36 23.74 16.55
CA CYS A 61 27.97 24.04 16.24
C CYS A 61 27.00 23.48 17.28
N GLU A 62 25.80 24.06 17.32
CA GLU A 62 24.77 23.76 18.32
C GLU A 62 24.11 22.39 18.09
N LYS A 63 23.86 22.02 16.83
CA LYS A 63 23.39 20.69 16.41
C LYS A 63 24.56 19.72 16.25
N THR A 64 24.41 18.51 16.78
CA THR A 64 25.47 17.48 16.82
C THR A 64 25.01 16.10 16.36
N GLN A 65 23.75 15.96 15.95
CA GLN A 65 23.18 14.72 15.40
C GLN A 65 23.25 14.74 13.88
N GLY A 66 23.01 13.57 13.27
CA GLY A 66 22.96 13.45 11.81
C GLY A 66 24.19 13.99 11.09
N VAL A 67 23.94 14.69 9.98
CA VAL A 67 24.98 15.31 9.15
C VAL A 67 25.74 16.43 9.87
N CYS A 68 25.17 16.98 10.96
CA CYS A 68 25.80 18.04 11.75
C CYS A 68 26.88 17.53 12.72
N ALA A 69 27.09 16.22 12.82
CA ALA A 69 28.05 15.63 13.75
C ALA A 69 29.47 16.19 13.55
N GLY A 70 29.98 16.89 14.56
CA GLY A 70 31.33 17.46 14.56
C GLY A 70 31.48 18.80 13.79
N ALA A 71 30.38 19.39 13.32
CA ALA A 71 30.40 20.68 12.64
C ALA A 71 30.93 21.81 13.54
N ARG A 72 31.61 22.78 12.92
CA ARG A 72 32.15 23.97 13.57
C ARG A 72 31.78 25.21 12.77
N ARG A 73 31.67 26.35 13.46
CA ARG A 73 31.22 27.61 12.86
C ARG A 73 32.09 27.99 11.66
N ALA A 74 31.45 28.23 10.53
CA ALA A 74 32.06 28.75 9.32
C ALA A 74 32.49 30.21 9.52
N MET A 75 33.57 30.60 8.85
CA MET A 75 34.00 32.00 8.79
C MET A 75 33.33 32.69 7.59
N VAL A 76 32.56 33.74 7.85
CA VAL A 76 31.85 34.55 6.85
C VAL A 76 32.29 36.00 7.03
N ASP A 77 32.82 36.59 5.96
CA ASP A 77 33.28 37.99 5.94
C ASP A 77 34.25 38.37 7.08
N GLY A 78 35.14 37.43 7.43
CA GLY A 78 36.18 37.63 8.45
C GLY A 78 35.73 37.42 9.90
N ALA A 79 34.49 36.99 10.13
CA ALA A 79 33.98 36.62 11.45
C ALA A 79 33.33 35.23 11.41
N TYR A 80 33.36 34.49 12.53
CA TYR A 80 32.58 33.26 12.64
C TYR A 80 31.09 33.57 12.73
N GLU A 81 30.27 32.70 12.13
CA GLU A 81 28.81 32.81 12.26
C GLU A 81 28.40 32.82 13.75
N PRO A 82 27.46 33.68 14.18
CA PRO A 82 26.99 33.71 15.57
C PRO A 82 26.18 32.46 15.94
N VAL A 83 25.55 31.83 14.94
CA VAL A 83 24.79 30.58 14.98
C VAL A 83 25.15 29.81 13.72
N CYS A 84 25.40 28.51 13.81
CA CYS A 84 25.73 27.72 12.62
C CYS A 84 24.56 27.72 11.63
N THR A 85 24.87 27.96 10.36
CA THR A 85 23.94 27.80 9.24
C THR A 85 24.33 26.59 8.37
N GLY A 86 23.64 26.37 7.26
CA GLY A 86 24.05 25.35 6.28
C GLY A 86 25.50 25.50 5.80
N ARG A 87 26.10 26.70 5.89
CA ARG A 87 27.54 26.88 5.61
C ARG A 87 28.44 26.14 6.60
N SER A 88 28.03 26.08 7.86
CA SER A 88 28.75 25.38 8.93
C SER A 88 28.43 23.89 8.93
N TYR A 89 27.17 23.52 8.70
CA TYR A 89 26.71 22.13 8.76
C TYR A 89 27.02 21.31 7.51
N GLY A 90 27.24 21.94 6.36
CA GLY A 90 27.63 21.25 5.13
C GLY A 90 26.51 21.18 4.10
N ALA A 91 26.80 20.52 2.98
CA ALA A 91 25.93 20.50 1.81
C ALA A 91 24.66 19.67 2.02
N ASP A 92 24.72 18.67 2.88
CA ASP A 92 23.61 17.76 3.17
C ASP A 92 22.65 18.34 4.24
N TYR A 93 22.99 19.48 4.86
CA TYR A 93 22.12 20.09 5.88
C TYR A 93 20.87 20.73 5.26
N GLU A 94 19.71 20.36 5.80
CA GLU A 94 18.42 20.98 5.56
C GLU A 94 17.89 21.66 6.84
N ALA A 95 17.13 22.74 6.70
CA ALA A 95 16.47 23.35 7.86
C ALA A 95 15.30 22.49 8.38
N THR A 96 14.75 21.66 7.51
CA THR A 96 13.71 20.67 7.75
C THR A 96 14.00 19.54 6.79
N GLU A 97 14.02 18.32 7.28
CA GLU A 97 14.33 17.14 6.47
C GLU A 97 13.23 16.90 5.42
N THR A 98 13.62 16.91 4.13
CA THR A 98 12.67 16.73 3.02
C THR A 98 13.06 15.62 2.05
N LEU A 99 14.33 15.20 2.09
CA LEU A 99 14.88 14.10 1.30
C LEU A 99 14.63 12.75 1.99
N CYS A 100 14.49 11.71 1.18
CA CYS A 100 14.47 10.32 1.63
C CYS A 100 15.78 9.70 1.13
N ASP A 101 16.87 10.02 1.84
CA ASP A 101 18.25 9.69 1.47
C ASP A 101 18.99 8.88 2.53
N GLY A 102 18.36 8.61 3.68
CA GLY A 102 18.94 7.85 4.78
C GLY A 102 19.85 8.69 5.68
N LEU A 103 19.78 10.02 5.60
CA LEU A 103 20.58 10.94 6.39
C LEU A 103 19.67 11.88 7.21
N ASP A 104 19.97 12.04 8.51
CA ASP A 104 19.34 13.06 9.38
C ASP A 104 19.88 14.45 8.99
N ASN A 105 19.23 15.06 7.99
CA ASN A 105 19.66 16.29 7.34
C ASN A 105 19.31 17.55 8.13
N ASP A 106 18.31 17.50 9.02
CA ASP A 106 17.98 18.62 9.91
C ASP A 106 18.58 18.50 11.31
N CYS A 107 19.23 17.37 11.60
CA CYS A 107 20.01 17.09 12.80
C CYS A 107 19.19 17.09 14.09
N ASP A 108 18.00 16.50 14.03
CA ASP A 108 17.12 16.32 15.18
C ASP A 108 17.22 14.91 15.82
N GLY A 109 17.93 13.99 15.17
CA GLY A 109 18.15 12.62 15.60
C GLY A 109 17.19 11.60 14.98
N VAL A 110 16.29 12.04 14.11
CA VAL A 110 15.40 11.20 13.30
C VAL A 110 15.90 11.22 11.87
N THR A 111 15.79 10.09 11.17
CA THR A 111 16.18 9.98 9.76
C THR A 111 14.93 9.68 8.95
N ASP A 112 14.74 10.43 7.87
CA ASP A 112 13.64 10.44 6.93
C ASP A 112 12.25 10.29 7.59
N PRO A 113 11.85 11.23 8.49
CA PRO A 113 10.64 11.10 9.29
C PRO A 113 9.38 11.03 8.43
N ALA A 114 8.45 10.17 8.84
CA ALA A 114 7.13 10.14 8.24
C ALA A 114 6.30 11.37 8.65
N THR A 115 5.59 11.96 7.69
CA THR A 115 4.68 13.10 7.92
C THR A 115 3.24 12.65 7.84
N TRP A 116 2.45 12.98 8.86
CA TRP A 116 1.01 12.72 8.93
C TRP A 116 0.23 14.03 8.84
N THR A 117 -0.82 14.09 8.04
CA THR A 117 -1.65 15.29 7.88
C THR A 117 -3.13 14.94 7.79
N ASP A 118 -3.94 15.60 8.61
CA ASP A 118 -5.41 15.55 8.51
C ASP A 118 -5.86 16.24 7.22
N ILE A 119 -6.64 15.56 6.38
CA ILE A 119 -7.11 16.09 5.09
C ILE A 119 -8.50 16.72 5.26
N THR A 120 -9.50 15.88 5.57
CA THR A 120 -10.90 16.33 5.68
C THR A 120 -11.71 15.37 6.54
N PRO A 121 -12.64 15.88 7.36
CA PRO A 121 -13.66 15.04 7.99
C PRO A 121 -14.67 14.53 6.94
N THR A 122 -15.32 13.41 7.23
CA THR A 122 -16.41 12.82 6.45
C THR A 122 -17.69 12.79 7.29
N LYS A 123 -18.84 13.01 6.62
CA LYS A 123 -20.18 12.98 7.18
C LYS A 123 -20.79 11.58 7.18
N PHE A 124 -20.38 10.73 6.24
CA PHE A 124 -20.87 9.36 6.10
C PHE A 124 -19.70 8.35 6.10
N VAL A 125 -20.02 7.08 6.35
CA VAL A 125 -19.07 5.96 6.35
C VAL A 125 -19.49 4.95 5.29
N PRO A 126 -19.19 5.19 4.01
CA PRO A 126 -19.33 4.15 3.02
C PRO A 126 -18.21 3.10 3.17
N ASP A 127 -18.38 1.96 2.51
CA ASP A 127 -17.38 0.91 2.42
C ASP A 127 -16.09 1.37 1.70
N ASP A 128 -15.02 0.55 1.81
CA ASP A 128 -13.74 0.80 1.13
C ASP A 128 -13.90 0.92 -0.40
N ALA A 129 -14.83 0.17 -0.99
CA ALA A 129 -15.09 0.21 -2.43
C ALA A 129 -15.66 1.57 -2.90
N SER A 130 -16.10 2.42 -1.99
CA SER A 130 -16.62 3.75 -2.29
C SER A 130 -15.54 4.84 -2.25
N VAL A 131 -14.28 4.46 -2.10
CA VAL A 131 -13.12 5.34 -2.12
C VAL A 131 -12.19 4.87 -3.22
N ASP A 132 -11.60 5.79 -3.98
CA ASP A 132 -10.53 5.44 -4.91
C ASP A 132 -9.60 6.62 -5.14
N SER A 133 -8.42 6.35 -5.70
CA SER A 133 -7.41 7.36 -5.98
C SER A 133 -6.55 6.98 -7.17
N LEU A 134 -6.23 7.95 -8.01
CA LEU A 134 -5.49 7.76 -9.24
C LEU A 134 -4.41 8.84 -9.40
N PRO A 135 -3.16 8.47 -9.76
CA PRO A 135 -2.15 9.44 -10.16
C PRO A 135 -2.60 10.22 -11.39
N VAL A 136 -2.40 11.53 -11.38
CA VAL A 136 -2.66 12.46 -12.49
C VAL A 136 -1.44 13.35 -12.73
N ALA A 137 -1.47 14.16 -13.79
CA ALA A 137 -0.37 15.07 -14.06
C ALA A 137 -0.19 16.06 -12.89
N GLY A 138 0.97 16.04 -12.23
CA GLY A 138 1.30 16.93 -11.12
C GLY A 138 0.74 16.52 -9.74
N GLY A 139 0.22 15.29 -9.59
CA GLY A 139 -0.22 14.79 -8.29
C GLY A 139 -1.25 13.68 -8.39
N PHE A 140 -2.32 13.76 -7.58
CA PHE A 140 -3.28 12.68 -7.41
C PHE A 140 -4.72 13.20 -7.34
N LEU A 141 -5.65 12.42 -7.89
CA LEU A 141 -7.07 12.57 -7.60
C LEU A 141 -7.50 11.51 -6.59
N MET A 142 -8.41 11.87 -5.71
CA MET A 142 -9.11 10.95 -4.84
C MET A 142 -10.61 11.19 -4.92
N THR A 143 -11.40 10.13 -5.04
CA THR A 143 -12.85 10.19 -4.96
C THR A 143 -13.36 9.45 -3.75
N TYR A 144 -14.41 9.97 -3.12
CA TYR A 144 -15.12 9.26 -2.08
C TYR A 144 -16.60 9.67 -1.99
N VAL A 145 -17.44 8.77 -1.50
CA VAL A 145 -18.85 9.06 -1.21
C VAL A 145 -18.99 9.60 0.21
N ASP A 146 -19.63 10.76 0.38
CA ASP A 146 -19.78 11.37 1.72
C ASP A 146 -21.19 11.83 2.06
N SER A 147 -22.08 11.83 1.08
CA SER A 147 -23.48 12.17 1.25
C SER A 147 -24.30 11.58 0.12
N SER A 148 -25.63 11.68 0.25
CA SER A 148 -26.55 11.39 -0.86
C SER A 148 -26.54 12.47 -1.95
N GLU A 149 -25.76 13.55 -1.79
CA GLU A 149 -25.68 14.65 -2.76
C GLU A 149 -24.72 14.36 -3.91
N GLY A 150 -23.86 13.34 -3.77
CA GLY A 150 -22.97 12.88 -4.83
C GLY A 150 -21.58 12.44 -4.36
N ILE A 151 -20.61 12.48 -5.28
CA ILE A 151 -19.25 11.96 -5.07
C ILE A 151 -18.28 13.13 -4.91
N LYS A 152 -17.51 13.11 -3.82
CA LYS A 152 -16.46 14.09 -3.55
C LYS A 152 -15.24 13.79 -4.39
N VAL A 153 -14.59 14.84 -4.87
CA VAL A 153 -13.30 14.76 -5.57
C VAL A 153 -12.31 15.66 -4.83
N LEU A 154 -11.15 15.12 -4.49
CA LEU A 154 -10.02 15.83 -3.89
C LEU A 154 -8.85 15.80 -4.86
N GLN A 155 -8.13 16.93 -4.96
CA GLN A 155 -6.89 17.03 -5.72
C GLN A 155 -5.72 17.23 -4.79
N PHE A 156 -4.66 16.46 -5.00
CA PHE A 156 -3.41 16.55 -4.26
C PHE A 156 -2.26 16.87 -5.21
N ASP A 157 -1.22 17.51 -4.69
CA ASP A 157 0.05 17.65 -5.40
C ASP A 157 0.91 16.38 -5.27
N GLU A 158 2.12 16.39 -5.86
CA GLU A 158 3.09 15.27 -5.82
C GLU A 158 3.61 14.95 -4.40
N SER A 159 3.34 15.82 -3.43
CA SER A 159 3.70 15.62 -2.02
C SER A 159 2.51 15.17 -1.16
N LEU A 160 1.37 14.83 -1.76
CA LEU A 160 0.10 14.54 -1.10
C LEU A 160 -0.47 15.71 -0.26
N THR A 161 -0.20 16.94 -0.65
CA THR A 161 -0.84 18.12 -0.05
C THR A 161 -2.14 18.43 -0.78
N LEU A 162 -3.24 18.56 -0.03
CA LEU A 162 -4.56 18.88 -0.59
C LEU A 162 -4.57 20.27 -1.24
N GLN A 163 -4.87 20.33 -2.52
CA GLN A 163 -4.94 21.57 -3.31
C GLN A 163 -6.37 22.08 -3.46
N SER A 164 -7.33 21.18 -3.70
CA SER A 164 -8.74 21.55 -3.89
C SER A 164 -9.70 20.40 -3.58
N SER A 165 -10.96 20.77 -3.38
CA SER A 165 -12.07 19.84 -3.15
C SER A 165 -13.29 20.28 -3.94
N SER A 166 -13.96 19.33 -4.59
CA SER A 166 -15.20 19.55 -5.36
C SER A 166 -16.21 18.42 -5.11
N LEU A 167 -17.39 18.54 -5.71
CA LEU A 167 -18.47 17.57 -5.64
C LEU A 167 -19.01 17.34 -7.05
N ILE A 168 -19.13 16.09 -7.46
CA ILE A 168 -19.94 15.66 -8.61
C ILE A 168 -21.37 15.48 -8.09
N PRO A 169 -22.30 16.38 -8.40
CA PRO A 169 -23.65 16.34 -7.83
C PRO A 169 -24.47 15.22 -8.48
N LEU A 170 -25.15 14.41 -7.67
CA LEU A 170 -25.99 13.30 -8.12
C LEU A 170 -27.39 13.40 -7.51
N ASP A 171 -28.38 12.79 -8.17
CA ASP A 171 -29.75 12.76 -7.67
C ASP A 171 -29.85 11.89 -6.41
N ALA A 172 -30.40 12.45 -5.33
CA ALA A 172 -30.64 11.73 -4.08
C ALA A 172 -31.60 10.52 -4.26
N ALA A 173 -32.43 10.48 -5.31
CA ALA A 173 -33.26 9.32 -5.65
C ALA A 173 -32.44 8.09 -6.09
N SER A 174 -31.16 8.29 -6.45
CA SER A 174 -30.20 7.28 -6.90
C SER A 174 -29.16 6.90 -5.83
N SER A 175 -29.38 7.35 -4.58
CA SER A 175 -28.53 7.11 -3.42
C SER A 175 -28.99 5.88 -2.61
N PRO A 176 -28.07 5.12 -1.97
CA PRO A 176 -26.63 5.37 -1.84
C PRO A 176 -25.85 5.11 -3.13
N PHE A 177 -24.62 5.60 -3.17
CA PHE A 177 -23.64 5.30 -4.21
C PHE A 177 -22.56 4.39 -3.65
N SER A 178 -22.00 3.52 -4.47
CA SER A 178 -20.89 2.63 -4.09
C SER A 178 -19.98 2.32 -5.28
N GLN A 179 -18.89 1.58 -5.07
CA GLN A 179 -17.94 1.16 -6.11
C GLN A 179 -17.44 2.32 -6.98
N ALA A 180 -17.03 3.43 -6.36
CA ALA A 180 -16.44 4.57 -7.06
C ALA A 180 -15.02 4.20 -7.50
N GLN A 181 -14.74 4.19 -8.81
CA GLN A 181 -13.43 3.87 -9.38
C GLN A 181 -12.98 4.93 -10.40
N LEU A 182 -11.79 5.48 -10.20
CA LEU A 182 -11.14 6.38 -11.15
C LEU A 182 -10.40 5.58 -12.21
N LEU A 183 -10.62 5.94 -13.47
CA LEU A 183 -10.11 5.22 -14.64
C LEU A 183 -9.28 6.15 -15.51
N ARG A 184 -8.20 5.60 -16.08
CA ARG A 184 -7.47 6.23 -17.19
C ARG A 184 -7.83 5.54 -18.48
N THR A 185 -8.50 6.26 -19.37
CA THR A 185 -8.92 5.76 -20.68
C THR A 185 -8.15 6.46 -21.80
N SER A 186 -8.28 5.96 -23.02
CA SER A 186 -7.76 6.60 -24.25
C SER A 186 -8.38 7.98 -24.53
N ARG A 187 -9.45 8.35 -23.82
CA ARG A 187 -10.15 9.64 -23.89
C ARG A 187 -9.81 10.58 -22.72
N GLY A 188 -8.96 10.15 -21.79
CA GLY A 188 -8.64 10.87 -20.56
C GLY A 188 -9.22 10.18 -19.33
N LEU A 189 -9.41 10.94 -18.25
CA LEU A 189 -9.90 10.41 -16.98
C LEU A 189 -11.40 10.12 -17.04
N ALA A 190 -11.84 9.08 -16.35
CA ALA A 190 -13.24 8.78 -16.15
C ALA A 190 -13.49 8.29 -14.72
N LEU A 191 -14.74 8.39 -14.28
CA LEU A 191 -15.22 7.84 -13.02
C LEU A 191 -16.31 6.81 -13.32
N TYR A 192 -16.13 5.61 -12.81
CA TYR A 192 -17.18 4.62 -12.68
C TYR A 192 -17.77 4.70 -11.27
N PHE A 193 -19.09 4.54 -11.14
CA PHE A 193 -19.74 4.31 -9.86
C PHE A 193 -21.04 3.52 -10.02
N THR A 194 -21.50 2.89 -8.94
CA THR A 194 -22.80 2.22 -8.89
C THR A 194 -23.79 3.09 -8.12
N ALA A 195 -24.93 3.39 -8.74
CA ALA A 195 -26.07 4.07 -8.12
C ALA A 195 -27.13 3.05 -7.69
N HIS A 196 -27.78 3.28 -6.55
CA HIS A 196 -28.77 2.36 -5.98
C HIS A 196 -30.13 3.03 -5.87
N HIS A 197 -31.14 2.41 -6.46
CA HIS A 197 -32.51 2.90 -6.46
C HIS A 197 -33.40 2.01 -5.59
N PHE A 198 -34.21 2.63 -4.75
CA PHE A 198 -35.13 1.93 -3.84
C PHE A 198 -36.58 2.43 -3.91
N GLN A 199 -36.83 3.60 -4.49
CA GLN A 199 -38.14 4.24 -4.44
C GLN A 199 -39.11 3.72 -5.53
N SER A 200 -38.60 3.22 -6.66
CA SER A 200 -39.39 2.79 -7.84
C SER A 200 -39.19 1.31 -8.22
N GLY A 201 -38.82 0.49 -7.23
CA GLY A 201 -38.27 -0.86 -7.43
C GLY A 201 -36.80 -0.89 -7.02
N ALA A 202 -36.34 -2.01 -6.46
CA ALA A 202 -34.95 -2.14 -6.02
C ALA A 202 -34.08 -2.56 -7.21
N PHE A 203 -33.22 -1.67 -7.69
CA PHE A 203 -32.24 -1.96 -8.73
C PHE A 203 -30.95 -1.16 -8.51
N ALA A 204 -29.87 -1.58 -9.18
CA ALA A 204 -28.60 -0.89 -9.22
C ALA A 204 -28.24 -0.54 -10.68
N GLN A 205 -27.62 0.62 -10.89
CA GLN A 205 -27.11 1.06 -12.18
C GLN A 205 -25.62 1.33 -12.10
N GLY A 206 -24.85 0.81 -13.05
CA GLY A 206 -23.45 1.20 -13.23
C GLY A 206 -23.36 2.43 -14.13
N HIS A 207 -22.65 3.45 -13.72
CA HIS A 207 -22.50 4.72 -14.44
C HIS A 207 -21.05 4.97 -14.86
N LEU A 208 -20.85 5.59 -16.01
CA LEU A 208 -19.55 6.07 -16.48
C LEU A 208 -19.61 7.57 -16.77
N VAL A 209 -18.72 8.33 -16.14
CA VAL A 209 -18.62 9.79 -16.28
C VAL A 209 -17.24 10.13 -16.82
N GLN A 210 -17.16 10.85 -17.94
CA GLN A 210 -15.88 11.38 -18.40
C GLN A 210 -15.48 12.60 -17.57
N LEU A 211 -14.23 12.66 -17.13
CA LEU A 211 -13.65 13.73 -16.34
C LEU A 211 -12.53 14.45 -17.10
N ASP A 212 -12.28 15.72 -16.76
CA ASP A 212 -11.02 16.38 -17.05
C ASP A 212 -9.91 15.96 -16.05
N GLU A 213 -8.69 16.47 -16.24
CA GLU A 213 -7.55 16.19 -15.35
C GLU A 213 -7.74 16.73 -13.91
N GLN A 214 -8.71 17.62 -13.71
CA GLN A 214 -9.09 18.18 -12.40
C GLN A 214 -10.21 17.34 -11.74
N GLY A 215 -10.68 16.28 -12.40
CA GLY A 215 -11.77 15.44 -11.93
C GLY A 215 -13.16 16.09 -12.05
N VAL A 216 -13.31 17.10 -12.91
CA VAL A 216 -14.60 17.74 -13.21
C VAL A 216 -15.28 17.00 -14.37
N PRO A 217 -16.58 16.67 -14.26
CA PRO A 217 -17.34 16.06 -15.34
C PRO A 217 -17.31 16.90 -16.63
N LEU A 218 -16.97 16.27 -17.76
CA LEU A 218 -17.00 16.87 -19.09
C LEU A 218 -18.42 16.87 -19.72
N GLY A 219 -19.41 16.31 -19.02
CA GLY A 219 -20.80 16.21 -19.44
C GLY A 219 -21.74 16.18 -18.23
N PRO A 220 -22.96 15.64 -18.38
CA PRO A 220 -23.87 15.43 -17.25
C PRO A 220 -23.18 14.63 -16.13
N PRO A 221 -23.37 15.01 -14.86
CA PRO A 221 -22.68 14.37 -13.74
C PRO A 221 -23.11 12.92 -13.52
N GLU A 222 -24.32 12.52 -13.94
CA GLU A 222 -24.77 11.14 -13.93
C GLU A 222 -24.09 10.29 -15.02
N GLY A 223 -23.45 10.92 -16.00
CA GLY A 223 -22.79 10.24 -17.11
C GLY A 223 -23.75 9.37 -17.92
N ILE A 224 -23.27 8.21 -18.35
CA ILE A 224 -24.03 7.21 -19.09
C ILE A 224 -24.27 5.97 -18.23
N VAL A 225 -25.45 5.37 -18.38
CA VAL A 225 -25.78 4.09 -17.73
C VAL A 225 -25.21 2.96 -18.58
N LEU A 226 -24.37 2.15 -17.94
CA LEU A 226 -23.71 0.99 -18.54
C LEU A 226 -24.57 -0.28 -18.41
N PHE A 227 -25.17 -0.50 -17.25
CA PHE A 227 -26.09 -1.60 -17.02
C PHE A 227 -27.14 -1.23 -15.97
N GLU A 228 -28.24 -1.97 -15.97
CA GLU A 228 -29.23 -1.96 -14.89
C GLU A 228 -29.44 -3.39 -14.39
N GLN A 229 -29.36 -3.56 -13.07
CA GLN A 229 -29.51 -4.86 -12.42
C GLN A 229 -30.60 -4.79 -11.36
N ALA A 230 -31.69 -5.53 -11.58
CA ALA A 230 -32.71 -5.73 -10.56
C ALA A 230 -32.09 -6.37 -9.30
N ARG A 231 -32.59 -5.96 -8.13
CA ARG A 231 -32.10 -6.42 -6.83
C ARG A 231 -33.23 -6.88 -5.94
N TYR A 232 -32.92 -7.85 -5.09
CA TYR A 232 -33.74 -8.15 -3.93
C TYR A 232 -33.33 -7.28 -2.73
N TRP A 233 -34.29 -6.93 -1.85
CA TRP A 233 -34.01 -6.12 -0.67
C TRP A 233 -33.04 -6.83 0.27
N GLY A 234 -31.87 -6.24 0.50
CA GLY A 234 -30.80 -6.81 1.34
C GLY A 234 -29.87 -7.81 0.63
N GLY A 235 -30.02 -8.01 -0.69
CA GLY A 235 -29.10 -8.82 -1.50
C GLY A 235 -27.84 -8.05 -1.93
N TRP A 236 -26.81 -8.78 -2.35
CA TRP A 236 -25.52 -8.22 -2.80
C TRP A 236 -25.47 -7.90 -4.30
N GLY A 237 -26.64 -7.91 -4.96
CA GLY A 237 -26.76 -7.68 -6.40
C GLY A 237 -26.27 -6.29 -6.81
N GLY A 238 -25.64 -6.21 -7.97
CA GLY A 238 -25.12 -4.96 -8.54
C GLY A 238 -23.78 -4.51 -7.96
N SER A 239 -23.12 -5.30 -7.11
CA SER A 239 -21.71 -5.05 -6.79
C SER A 239 -20.89 -5.26 -8.05
N ALA A 240 -20.10 -4.26 -8.43
CA ALA A 240 -19.43 -4.22 -9.72
C ALA A 240 -18.00 -3.73 -9.62
N ARG A 241 -17.16 -4.21 -10.52
CA ARG A 241 -15.82 -3.69 -10.77
C ARG A 241 -15.60 -3.43 -12.23
N VAL A 242 -14.73 -2.47 -12.50
CA VAL A 242 -14.29 -2.13 -13.85
C VAL A 242 -12.78 -2.20 -13.98
N ALA A 243 -12.33 -2.57 -15.18
CA ALA A 243 -10.92 -2.48 -15.57
C ALA A 243 -10.80 -1.93 -16.99
N VAL A 244 -9.78 -1.12 -17.20
CA VAL A 244 -9.43 -0.61 -18.52
C VAL A 244 -8.38 -1.51 -19.16
N SER A 245 -8.49 -1.76 -20.46
CA SER A 245 -7.40 -2.37 -21.23
C SER A 245 -6.15 -1.48 -21.20
N MET A 246 -4.97 -2.07 -21.38
CA MET A 246 -3.68 -1.36 -21.31
C MET A 246 -3.57 -0.18 -22.30
N ASP A 247 -4.24 -0.27 -23.46
CA ASP A 247 -4.30 0.80 -24.46
C ASP A 247 -5.34 1.90 -24.14
N GLY A 248 -6.10 1.75 -23.05
CA GLY A 248 -7.15 2.67 -22.65
C GLY A 248 -8.43 2.59 -23.50
N ALA A 249 -8.51 1.70 -24.49
CA ALA A 249 -9.57 1.72 -25.50
C ALA A 249 -10.85 0.98 -25.04
N ARG A 250 -10.72 0.03 -24.12
CA ARG A 250 -11.81 -0.84 -23.67
C ARG A 250 -11.96 -0.79 -22.16
N ILE A 251 -13.19 -0.89 -21.69
CA ILE A 251 -13.53 -1.00 -20.28
C ILE A 251 -14.35 -2.28 -20.11
N ALA A 252 -13.80 -3.25 -19.39
CA ALA A 252 -14.58 -4.39 -18.93
C ALA A 252 -15.36 -3.98 -17.68
N VAL A 253 -16.65 -4.30 -17.66
CA VAL A 253 -17.54 -4.09 -16.52
C VAL A 253 -18.02 -5.46 -16.07
N VAL A 254 -17.78 -5.79 -14.81
CA VAL A 254 -18.15 -7.09 -14.22
C VAL A 254 -19.02 -6.82 -12.99
N TRP A 255 -20.17 -7.48 -12.88
CA TRP A 255 -21.09 -7.28 -11.75
C TRP A 255 -21.76 -8.57 -11.29
N THR A 256 -22.10 -8.61 -10.01
CA THR A 256 -22.86 -9.70 -9.41
C THR A 256 -24.34 -9.57 -9.71
N VAL A 257 -24.94 -10.69 -10.09
CA VAL A 257 -26.38 -10.88 -10.17
C VAL A 257 -26.78 -11.77 -9.01
N ASP A 258 -27.58 -11.21 -8.12
CA ASP A 258 -28.06 -11.88 -6.93
C ASP A 258 -29.57 -11.68 -6.82
N ILE A 259 -30.29 -12.50 -7.57
CA ILE A 259 -31.74 -12.67 -7.49
C ILE A 259 -32.02 -14.11 -7.08
N LEU A 260 -33.14 -14.37 -6.40
CA LEU A 260 -33.38 -15.61 -5.63
C LEU A 260 -32.97 -16.93 -6.32
N ASP A 261 -33.15 -17.01 -7.65
CA ASP A 261 -32.86 -18.20 -8.45
C ASP A 261 -31.64 -18.06 -9.39
N ASP A 262 -31.08 -16.86 -9.58
CA ASP A 262 -29.91 -16.63 -10.43
C ASP A 262 -28.73 -16.10 -9.60
N ARG A 263 -27.70 -16.95 -9.49
CA ARG A 263 -26.41 -16.61 -8.86
C ARG A 263 -25.37 -16.60 -9.95
N GLU A 264 -25.22 -15.44 -10.56
CA GLU A 264 -24.35 -15.23 -11.70
C GLU A 264 -23.40 -14.07 -11.45
N VAL A 265 -22.26 -14.12 -12.12
CA VAL A 265 -21.47 -12.93 -12.39
C VAL A 265 -21.61 -12.65 -13.87
N ARG A 266 -22.02 -11.44 -14.21
CA ARG A 266 -22.11 -11.00 -15.60
C ARG A 266 -20.99 -10.03 -15.92
N GLY A 267 -20.67 -9.94 -17.21
CA GLY A 267 -19.77 -8.92 -17.70
C GLY A 267 -20.08 -8.49 -19.11
N MET A 268 -19.62 -7.29 -19.43
CA MET A 268 -19.68 -6.70 -20.76
C MET A 268 -18.40 -5.89 -21.02
N VAL A 269 -18.18 -5.52 -22.28
CA VAL A 269 -17.08 -4.62 -22.66
C VAL A 269 -17.66 -3.42 -23.38
N VAL A 270 -17.22 -2.24 -22.98
CA VAL A 270 -17.55 -0.97 -23.64
C VAL A 270 -16.29 -0.27 -24.10
N ASP A 271 -16.41 0.68 -25.03
CA ASP A 271 -15.32 1.60 -25.37
C ASP A 271 -15.19 2.72 -24.33
N ALA A 272 -14.21 3.61 -24.51
CA ALA A 272 -13.99 4.75 -23.60
C ALA A 272 -15.16 5.77 -23.56
N ASN A 273 -16.09 5.74 -24.52
CA ASN A 273 -17.32 6.54 -24.50
C ASN A 273 -18.52 5.74 -23.96
N GLY A 274 -18.29 4.51 -23.49
CA GLY A 274 -19.28 3.54 -23.03
C GLY A 274 -20.17 2.93 -24.12
N ALA A 275 -19.76 3.00 -25.40
CA ALA A 275 -20.44 2.26 -26.44
C ALA A 275 -20.14 0.76 -26.29
N VAL A 276 -21.17 -0.09 -26.36
CA VAL A 276 -21.03 -1.54 -26.18
C VAL A 276 -20.19 -2.15 -27.30
N LEU A 277 -19.10 -2.81 -26.91
CA LEU A 277 -18.21 -3.59 -27.79
C LEU A 277 -18.49 -5.09 -27.66
N ALA A 278 -18.89 -5.55 -26.48
CA ALA A 278 -19.35 -6.92 -26.24
C ALA A 278 -20.55 -6.90 -25.29
N GLU A 279 -21.66 -7.50 -25.73
CA GLU A 279 -22.91 -7.56 -24.97
C GLU A 279 -22.77 -8.31 -23.63
N PRO A 280 -23.60 -7.98 -22.63
CA PRO A 280 -23.66 -8.68 -21.35
C PRO A 280 -23.77 -10.20 -21.50
N ARG A 281 -22.91 -10.93 -20.78
CA ARG A 281 -22.92 -12.40 -20.73
C ARG A 281 -22.56 -12.92 -19.34
N VAL A 282 -22.92 -14.17 -19.07
CA VAL A 282 -22.56 -14.87 -17.84
C VAL A 282 -21.09 -15.28 -17.90
N LEU A 283 -20.32 -14.84 -16.91
CA LEU A 283 -18.90 -15.18 -16.72
C LEU A 283 -18.74 -16.35 -15.75
N PHE A 284 -19.50 -16.31 -14.65
CA PHE A 284 -19.55 -17.36 -13.64
C PHE A 284 -21.01 -17.62 -13.24
N GLN A 285 -21.31 -18.86 -12.91
CA GLN A 285 -22.63 -19.29 -12.44
C GLN A 285 -22.45 -20.33 -11.33
N SER A 286 -23.35 -20.29 -10.35
CA SER A 286 -23.42 -21.28 -9.28
C SER A 286 -24.86 -21.72 -9.05
N ASP A 287 -25.07 -23.02 -8.83
CA ASP A 287 -26.36 -23.57 -8.45
C ASP A 287 -26.57 -23.56 -6.93
N ALA A 288 -25.49 -23.29 -6.16
CA ALA A 288 -25.46 -23.55 -4.72
C ALA A 288 -25.12 -22.31 -3.89
N PHE A 289 -24.27 -21.43 -4.39
CA PHE A 289 -23.57 -20.44 -3.57
C PHE A 289 -23.63 -19.04 -4.18
N HIS A 290 -23.56 -18.02 -3.32
CA HIS A 290 -23.58 -16.63 -3.75
C HIS A 290 -22.16 -16.18 -4.13
N PHE A 291 -22.11 -15.22 -5.04
CA PHE A 291 -20.87 -14.56 -5.44
C PHE A 291 -20.70 -13.21 -4.74
N SER A 292 -19.47 -12.90 -4.35
CA SER A 292 -19.09 -11.62 -3.79
C SER A 292 -17.70 -11.19 -4.25
N SER A 293 -17.35 -9.92 -4.01
CA SER A 293 -16.01 -9.37 -4.29
C SER A 293 -15.50 -9.68 -5.71
N PRO A 294 -16.25 -9.30 -6.77
CA PRO A 294 -15.72 -9.40 -8.12
C PRO A 294 -14.48 -8.53 -8.22
N GLU A 295 -13.46 -8.98 -8.94
CA GLU A 295 -12.28 -8.19 -9.30
C GLU A 295 -11.95 -8.47 -10.77
N VAL A 296 -11.55 -7.42 -11.49
CA VAL A 296 -11.21 -7.50 -12.91
C VAL A 296 -9.94 -6.70 -13.18
N LEU A 297 -9.07 -7.23 -14.05
CA LEU A 297 -7.78 -6.64 -14.39
C LEU A 297 -7.56 -6.71 -15.90
N GLY A 298 -7.12 -5.61 -16.52
CA GLY A 298 -6.72 -5.58 -17.93
C GLY A 298 -5.36 -6.26 -18.15
N LEU A 299 -5.23 -7.04 -19.23
CA LEU A 299 -4.02 -7.78 -19.58
C LEU A 299 -3.29 -7.16 -20.78
N GLU A 300 -2.00 -7.47 -20.94
CA GLU A 300 -1.16 -6.95 -22.03
C GLU A 300 -1.66 -7.35 -23.43
N ASP A 301 -2.32 -8.50 -23.56
CA ASP A 301 -2.93 -8.95 -24.82
C ASP A 301 -4.26 -8.23 -25.14
N GLY A 302 -4.70 -7.33 -24.27
CA GLY A 302 -5.97 -6.60 -24.33
C GLY A 302 -7.16 -7.39 -23.78
N GLY A 303 -6.96 -8.63 -23.36
CA GLY A 303 -7.94 -9.40 -22.62
C GLY A 303 -8.05 -8.96 -21.16
N PHE A 304 -8.77 -9.74 -20.37
CA PHE A 304 -9.05 -9.45 -18.97
C PHE A 304 -8.87 -10.70 -18.11
N LEU A 305 -8.42 -10.51 -16.87
CA LEU A 305 -8.49 -11.53 -15.82
C LEU A 305 -9.64 -11.16 -14.89
N VAL A 306 -10.52 -12.12 -14.60
CA VAL A 306 -11.60 -11.93 -13.64
C VAL A 306 -11.45 -12.96 -12.53
N THR A 307 -11.57 -12.51 -11.28
CA THR A 307 -11.69 -13.36 -10.10
C THR A 307 -12.94 -13.01 -9.30
N ILE A 308 -13.51 -13.98 -8.61
CA ILE A 308 -14.71 -13.83 -7.79
C ILE A 308 -14.62 -14.75 -6.56
N HIS A 309 -15.14 -14.27 -5.43
CA HIS A 309 -15.35 -15.10 -4.23
C HIS A 309 -16.70 -15.82 -4.31
N GLU A 310 -16.67 -17.15 -4.21
CA GLU A 310 -17.86 -18.00 -4.06
C GLU A 310 -17.98 -18.46 -2.60
N ASP A 311 -19.09 -18.08 -1.94
CA ASP A 311 -19.35 -18.40 -0.54
C ASP A 311 -20.05 -19.76 -0.40
N GLY A 312 -19.27 -20.78 -0.02
CA GLY A 312 -19.73 -22.15 0.18
C GLY A 312 -20.67 -22.40 1.36
N GLY A 313 -21.19 -21.35 2.01
CA GLY A 313 -22.27 -21.44 3.00
C GLY A 313 -21.86 -21.99 4.36
N GLU A 314 -20.63 -22.48 4.51
CA GLU A 314 -19.98 -22.85 5.76
C GLU A 314 -18.69 -22.04 5.91
N ARG A 315 -18.32 -21.66 7.15
CA ARG A 315 -17.10 -20.88 7.44
C ARG A 315 -15.78 -21.53 6.98
N GLU A 316 -15.80 -22.77 6.50
CA GLU A 316 -14.63 -23.50 6.02
C GLU A 316 -14.70 -23.85 4.52
N LYS A 317 -15.77 -23.43 3.83
CA LYS A 317 -15.99 -23.72 2.41
C LYS A 317 -16.10 -22.40 1.67
N SER A 318 -15.00 -21.93 1.11
CA SER A 318 -14.95 -20.74 0.27
C SER A 318 -13.92 -20.93 -0.81
N TRP A 319 -14.19 -20.38 -1.99
CA TRP A 319 -13.31 -20.50 -3.13
C TRP A 319 -13.13 -19.16 -3.82
N PHE A 320 -11.94 -18.94 -4.37
CA PHE A 320 -11.81 -18.04 -5.49
C PHE A 320 -11.95 -18.83 -6.78
N ARG A 321 -12.79 -18.30 -7.68
CA ARG A 321 -12.90 -18.73 -9.06
C ARG A 321 -12.26 -17.67 -9.93
N MET A 322 -11.38 -18.06 -10.83
CA MET A 322 -10.60 -17.15 -11.65
C MET A 322 -10.46 -17.68 -13.06
N ARG A 323 -10.59 -16.80 -14.05
CA ARG A 323 -10.46 -17.16 -15.48
C ARG A 323 -9.95 -15.98 -16.30
N ARG A 324 -9.16 -16.28 -17.34
CA ARG A 324 -8.79 -15.33 -18.39
C ARG A 324 -9.89 -15.22 -19.43
N TRP A 325 -10.08 -14.02 -19.92
CA TRP A 325 -11.07 -13.66 -20.91
C TRP A 325 -10.39 -12.85 -22.02
N ASP A 326 -10.82 -13.05 -23.26
CA ASP A 326 -10.34 -12.23 -24.38
C ASP A 326 -10.95 -10.82 -24.36
N ARG A 327 -10.68 -10.05 -25.41
CA ARG A 327 -11.11 -8.64 -25.59
C ARG A 327 -12.63 -8.43 -25.64
N GLU A 328 -13.40 -9.50 -25.81
CA GLU A 328 -14.87 -9.51 -25.93
C GLU A 328 -15.51 -10.43 -24.88
N LEU A 329 -14.76 -10.78 -23.82
CA LEU A 329 -15.16 -11.71 -22.77
C LEU A 329 -15.50 -13.12 -23.30
N GLY A 330 -14.77 -13.60 -24.29
CA GLY A 330 -14.67 -15.03 -24.62
C GLY A 330 -13.72 -15.74 -23.65
N PRO A 331 -14.05 -16.95 -23.14
CA PRO A 331 -13.19 -17.65 -22.18
C PRO A 331 -11.89 -18.11 -22.84
N VAL A 332 -10.76 -17.86 -22.16
CA VAL A 332 -9.41 -18.25 -22.61
C VAL A 332 -8.79 -19.19 -21.59
N GLY A 333 -8.52 -20.42 -22.01
CA GLY A 333 -7.96 -21.47 -21.14
C GLY A 333 -8.95 -21.99 -20.10
N GLU A 334 -8.41 -22.74 -19.15
CA GLU A 334 -9.20 -23.34 -18.07
C GLU A 334 -9.51 -22.33 -16.96
N GLU A 335 -10.61 -22.57 -16.25
CA GLU A 335 -10.88 -21.86 -15.00
C GLU A 335 -10.04 -22.45 -13.87
N ARG A 336 -9.47 -21.59 -13.05
CA ARG A 336 -8.80 -21.96 -11.81
C ARG A 336 -9.76 -21.74 -10.65
N ILE A 337 -9.94 -22.79 -9.86
CA ILE A 337 -10.69 -22.76 -8.60
C ILE A 337 -9.73 -23.19 -7.51
N PHE A 338 -9.64 -22.43 -6.43
CA PHE A 338 -8.84 -22.84 -5.27
C PHE A 338 -9.50 -22.43 -3.95
N PRO A 339 -9.34 -23.25 -2.91
CA PRO A 339 -9.94 -23.00 -1.61
C PRO A 339 -9.27 -21.82 -0.92
N VAL A 340 -10.07 -21.04 -0.21
CA VAL A 340 -9.61 -19.92 0.61
C VAL A 340 -10.37 -19.89 1.93
N ALA A 341 -9.85 -19.15 2.90
CA ALA A 341 -10.57 -18.88 4.13
C ALA A 341 -11.91 -18.18 3.83
N TYR A 342 -12.90 -18.39 4.69
CA TYR A 342 -14.18 -17.69 4.61
C TYR A 342 -13.98 -16.17 4.61
N MET A 343 -14.75 -15.46 3.78
CA MET A 343 -14.67 -14.01 3.59
C MET A 343 -13.28 -13.49 3.15
N ALA A 344 -12.46 -14.32 2.49
CA ALA A 344 -11.25 -13.83 1.87
C ALA A 344 -11.59 -12.80 0.78
N ILE A 345 -10.84 -11.70 0.74
CA ILE A 345 -11.07 -10.62 -0.23
C ILE A 345 -9.88 -10.53 -1.19
N PRO A 346 -10.13 -10.68 -2.51
CA PRO A 346 -9.09 -10.61 -3.53
C PRO A 346 -8.78 -9.17 -3.92
N GLU A 347 -7.56 -8.95 -4.38
CA GLU A 347 -7.10 -7.73 -5.06
C GLU A 347 -6.17 -8.15 -6.21
N LEU A 348 -6.50 -7.72 -7.43
CA LEU A 348 -5.72 -8.03 -8.63
C LEU A 348 -4.81 -6.86 -8.98
N LEU A 349 -3.54 -7.18 -9.23
CA LEU A 349 -2.51 -6.19 -9.60
C LEU A 349 -1.69 -6.71 -10.78
N MET A 350 -1.12 -5.81 -11.56
CA MET A 350 -0.04 -6.15 -12.48
C MET A 350 1.30 -6.00 -11.76
N ALA A 351 2.18 -6.98 -11.90
CA ALA A 351 3.53 -6.98 -11.34
C ALA A 351 4.57 -7.31 -12.41
N PRO A 352 5.82 -6.81 -12.30
CA PRO A 352 6.88 -7.24 -13.20
C PRO A 352 7.15 -8.73 -13.00
N ARG A 353 7.41 -9.43 -14.10
CA ARG A 353 7.79 -10.85 -14.09
C ARG A 353 9.20 -11.02 -13.52
N ASP A 354 9.42 -12.14 -12.83
CA ASP A 354 10.73 -12.48 -12.25
C ASP A 354 11.81 -12.69 -13.33
N ASP A 355 11.41 -13.07 -14.55
CA ASP A 355 12.29 -13.23 -15.71
C ASP A 355 12.62 -11.90 -16.43
N GLY A 356 12.07 -10.78 -15.97
CA GLY A 356 12.22 -9.46 -16.60
C GLY A 356 11.48 -9.31 -17.93
N GLY A 357 10.64 -10.28 -18.31
CA GLY A 357 9.99 -10.40 -19.61
C GLY A 357 8.69 -9.60 -19.78
N GLY A 358 8.47 -8.53 -19.01
CA GLY A 358 7.24 -7.73 -19.03
C GLY A 358 6.45 -7.82 -17.73
N TRP A 359 5.13 -7.70 -17.82
CA TRP A 359 4.24 -7.72 -16.66
C TRP A 359 3.37 -8.98 -16.63
N GLU A 360 3.04 -9.44 -15.42
CA GLU A 360 2.12 -10.54 -15.18
C GLU A 360 1.05 -10.15 -14.16
N PRO A 361 -0.14 -10.76 -14.23
CA PRO A 361 -1.13 -10.58 -13.19
C PRO A 361 -0.70 -11.32 -11.91
N MET A 362 -0.94 -10.67 -10.79
CA MET A 362 -0.72 -11.16 -9.44
C MET A 362 -2.02 -11.03 -8.65
N LEU A 363 -2.28 -12.00 -7.79
CA LEU A 363 -3.38 -11.94 -6.84
C LEU A 363 -2.82 -11.72 -5.46
N LEU A 364 -3.26 -10.65 -4.82
CA LEU A 364 -3.22 -10.53 -3.38
C LEU A 364 -4.56 -10.96 -2.83
N TYR A 365 -4.56 -11.60 -1.68
CA TYR A 365 -5.80 -11.76 -0.94
C TYR A 365 -5.54 -11.74 0.55
N ARG A 366 -6.50 -11.17 1.27
CA ARG A 366 -6.52 -11.22 2.72
C ARG A 366 -7.46 -12.31 3.18
N GLU A 367 -7.04 -13.10 4.15
CA GLU A 367 -7.96 -13.93 4.93
C GLU A 367 -8.78 -13.04 5.87
N ALA A 368 -10.04 -13.41 6.13
CA ALA A 368 -10.94 -12.61 6.96
C ALA A 368 -10.51 -12.54 8.43
N ASP A 369 -11.11 -11.59 9.15
CA ASP A 369 -10.83 -11.29 10.56
C ASP A 369 -10.81 -12.56 11.44
N GLY A 370 -9.70 -12.79 12.14
CA GLY A 370 -9.49 -13.96 13.02
C GLY A 370 -8.10 -13.93 13.66
N PRO A 371 -7.78 -14.75 14.67
CA PRO A 371 -6.58 -14.62 15.53
C PRO A 371 -5.23 -14.57 14.79
N THR A 372 -5.15 -14.99 13.53
CA THR A 372 -3.93 -14.91 12.71
C THR A 372 -4.31 -14.56 11.27
N PRO A 373 -4.72 -13.32 10.98
CA PRO A 373 -5.02 -12.89 9.62
C PRO A 373 -3.74 -12.87 8.81
N ARG A 374 -3.87 -13.19 7.53
CA ARG A 374 -2.75 -13.30 6.61
C ARG A 374 -3.05 -12.55 5.33
N ILE A 375 -2.04 -11.86 4.83
CA ILE A 375 -2.00 -11.39 3.46
C ILE A 375 -1.19 -12.40 2.67
N HIS A 376 -1.80 -12.94 1.63
CA HIS A 376 -1.20 -13.88 0.73
C HIS A 376 -0.92 -13.24 -0.62
N GLN A 377 0.19 -13.66 -1.23
CA GLN A 377 0.53 -13.35 -2.60
C GLN A 377 0.53 -14.63 -3.43
N LEU A 378 -0.07 -14.55 -4.60
CA LEU A 378 -0.08 -15.59 -5.61
C LEU A 378 0.45 -15.01 -6.92
N ARG A 379 1.55 -15.58 -7.42
CA ARG A 379 2.09 -15.32 -8.76
C ARG A 379 1.88 -16.54 -9.64
N SER A 380 2.20 -16.42 -10.93
CA SER A 380 1.99 -17.50 -11.92
C SER A 380 0.59 -18.10 -11.79
N LEU A 381 -0.42 -17.23 -11.92
CA LEU A 381 -1.82 -17.50 -11.54
C LEU A 381 -2.50 -18.70 -12.22
N PHE A 382 -1.84 -19.39 -13.14
CA PHE A 382 -2.36 -20.61 -13.78
C PHE A 382 -1.38 -21.79 -13.72
N GLU A 383 -0.30 -21.68 -12.94
CA GLU A 383 0.67 -22.76 -12.68
C GLU A 383 0.42 -23.41 -11.29
N PRO A 384 0.88 -24.66 -11.06
CA PRO A 384 0.72 -25.35 -9.78
C PRO A 384 1.44 -24.60 -8.65
N GLU A 385 0.64 -24.11 -7.69
CA GLU A 385 0.93 -23.42 -6.42
C GLU A 385 2.34 -22.89 -6.16
N MET A 386 2.44 -21.55 -6.09
CA MET A 386 3.33 -20.84 -5.17
C MET A 386 2.52 -19.72 -4.49
N SER A 387 1.79 -20.05 -3.42
CA SER A 387 1.27 -19.03 -2.50
C SER A 387 2.35 -18.69 -1.49
N GLU A 388 2.65 -17.41 -1.36
CA GLU A 388 3.54 -16.88 -0.34
C GLU A 388 2.70 -16.14 0.71
N THR A 389 3.01 -16.36 1.99
CA THR A 389 2.41 -15.58 3.07
C THR A 389 3.32 -14.38 3.33
N LEU A 390 2.81 -13.16 3.09
CA LEU A 390 3.61 -11.95 3.20
C LEU A 390 3.71 -11.39 4.63
N THR A 391 2.76 -11.74 5.50
CA THR A 391 2.68 -11.18 6.86
C THR A 391 2.98 -12.22 7.93
N PRO A 392 4.09 -12.10 8.69
CA PRO A 392 4.33 -12.88 9.90
C PRO A 392 3.70 -12.17 11.11
N THR A 393 2.37 -12.05 11.19
CA THR A 393 1.71 -11.35 12.30
C THR A 393 0.97 -12.26 13.26
N THR A 394 1.10 -11.99 14.56
CA THR A 394 0.35 -12.59 15.66
C THR A 394 -0.74 -11.63 16.15
N TRP A 395 -2.00 -12.08 16.07
CA TRP A 395 -3.26 -11.52 16.63
C TRP A 395 -4.15 -10.59 15.76
N SER A 396 -5.26 -11.17 15.27
CA SER A 396 -6.55 -10.66 14.71
C SER A 396 -6.75 -9.21 14.26
N GLN A 397 -6.50 -8.96 12.96
CA GLN A 397 -6.70 -7.71 12.24
C GLN A 397 -6.87 -7.91 10.71
N SER A 398 -7.89 -7.36 10.04
CA SER A 398 -7.67 -6.39 8.95
C SER A 398 -9.00 -5.85 8.43
N SER A 399 -9.13 -4.53 8.44
CA SER A 399 -10.10 -3.82 7.61
C SER A 399 -9.34 -2.73 6.88
N ALA A 400 -9.37 -2.78 5.54
CA ALA A 400 -8.57 -2.02 4.58
C ALA A 400 -7.10 -2.42 4.47
N LEU A 401 -6.84 -3.13 3.38
CA LEU A 401 -5.53 -3.31 2.76
C LEU A 401 -5.43 -2.27 1.64
N GLY A 402 -4.27 -1.65 1.50
CA GLY A 402 -3.87 -0.95 0.30
C GLY A 402 -2.60 -1.60 -0.23
N ALA A 403 -2.56 -1.86 -1.53
CA ALA A 403 -1.40 -2.38 -2.22
C ALA A 403 -1.11 -1.58 -3.48
N THR A 404 0.17 -1.50 -3.84
CA THR A 404 0.58 -0.95 -5.14
C THR A 404 1.92 -1.54 -5.56
N VAL A 405 2.08 -1.74 -6.86
CA VAL A 405 3.37 -2.13 -7.43
C VAL A 405 4.07 -0.87 -7.93
N THR A 406 5.22 -0.60 -7.33
CA THR A 406 6.05 0.58 -7.61
C THR A 406 7.24 0.20 -8.49
N SER A 407 8.02 1.19 -8.90
CA SER A 407 9.32 0.94 -9.55
C SER A 407 10.29 0.09 -8.69
N ARG A 408 10.03 0.01 -7.38
CA ARG A 408 10.84 -0.70 -6.38
C ARG A 408 10.29 -2.08 -6.02
N GLY A 409 9.09 -2.42 -6.50
CA GLY A 409 8.39 -3.66 -6.18
C GLY A 409 7.08 -3.42 -5.42
N LEU A 410 6.53 -4.49 -4.87
CA LEU A 410 5.27 -4.49 -4.15
C LEU A 410 5.39 -3.72 -2.82
N GLN A 411 4.49 -2.76 -2.63
CA GLN A 411 4.30 -2.03 -1.37
C GLN A 411 2.91 -2.33 -0.83
N LEU A 412 2.83 -2.64 0.45
CA LEU A 412 1.59 -2.91 1.17
C LEU A 412 1.46 -1.99 2.38
N ALA A 413 0.22 -1.64 2.71
CA ALA A 413 -0.12 -1.05 3.99
C ALA A 413 -1.49 -1.53 4.45
N TRP A 414 -1.65 -1.77 5.75
CA TRP A 414 -2.91 -2.24 6.29
C TRP A 414 -3.18 -1.70 7.69
N LEU A 415 -4.46 -1.47 7.95
CA LEU A 415 -4.95 -1.11 9.28
C LEU A 415 -5.22 -2.36 10.12
N SER A 416 -4.83 -2.25 11.37
CA SER A 416 -4.54 -3.39 12.22
C SER A 416 -5.26 -3.20 13.57
N THR A 417 -6.39 -3.85 13.84
CA THR A 417 -7.20 -3.66 15.06
C THR A 417 -6.92 -4.70 16.17
N THR A 418 -7.13 -4.38 17.45
CA THR A 418 -7.11 -5.36 18.55
C THR A 418 -8.52 -5.81 18.89
N PHE A 419 -8.79 -7.11 18.86
CA PHE A 419 -10.07 -7.67 19.29
C PHE A 419 -10.13 -7.71 20.82
N THR A 420 -10.62 -6.64 21.45
CA THR A 420 -11.00 -6.67 22.87
C THR A 420 -12.43 -7.15 22.99
N ASP A 421 -12.69 -8.15 23.86
CA ASP A 421 -13.99 -8.77 24.10
C ASP A 421 -15.14 -7.75 24.10
N ILE A 422 -16.01 -7.84 23.10
CA ILE A 422 -17.18 -6.98 22.94
C ILE A 422 -18.15 -7.25 24.10
N PRO A 423 -18.39 -6.30 25.03
CA PRO A 423 -19.50 -6.43 25.96
C PRO A 423 -20.79 -6.33 25.13
N GLN A 424 -21.73 -7.26 25.34
CA GLN A 424 -22.97 -7.45 24.55
C GLN A 424 -23.94 -6.24 24.45
N ALA A 425 -23.54 -5.03 24.85
CA ALA A 425 -24.42 -3.85 24.90
C ALA A 425 -23.75 -2.50 24.53
N ALA A 426 -22.51 -2.47 24.04
CA ALA A 426 -21.90 -1.22 23.57
C ALA A 426 -22.27 -0.93 22.09
N PRO A 427 -22.42 0.35 21.68
CA PRO A 427 -22.44 0.69 20.24
C PRO A 427 -21.16 0.14 19.59
N PRO A 428 -21.10 -0.03 18.25
CA PRO A 428 -19.88 -0.44 17.56
C PRO A 428 -18.79 0.60 17.82
N SER A 429 -18.04 0.40 18.91
CA SER A 429 -16.92 1.25 19.29
C SER A 429 -15.89 1.10 18.19
N PRO A 430 -15.29 2.19 17.70
CA PRO A 430 -14.17 2.06 16.79
C PRO A 430 -13.09 1.22 17.47
N TRP A 431 -12.54 0.33 16.67
CA TRP A 431 -11.53 -0.61 17.07
C TRP A 431 -10.22 0.14 17.25
N LYS A 432 -9.47 -0.22 18.30
CA LYS A 432 -8.14 0.35 18.51
C LYS A 432 -7.14 -0.40 17.66
N GLY A 433 -6.30 0.32 16.94
CA GLY A 433 -5.39 -0.30 16.01
C GLY A 433 -4.18 0.50 15.60
N ARG A 434 -3.39 -0.05 14.69
CA ARG A 434 -2.14 0.49 14.17
C ARG A 434 -2.14 0.43 12.65
N LEU A 435 -1.30 1.23 12.02
CA LEU A 435 -1.05 1.17 10.58
C LEU A 435 0.30 0.50 10.36
N TRP A 436 0.32 -0.59 9.61
CA TRP A 436 1.56 -1.26 9.22
C TRP A 436 1.83 -1.06 7.74
N GLY A 437 3.11 -1.05 7.38
CA GLY A 437 3.58 -1.15 6.00
C GLY A 437 4.53 -2.33 5.83
N LEU A 438 4.56 -2.88 4.61
CA LEU A 438 5.54 -3.87 4.18
C LEU A 438 6.00 -3.50 2.78
N GLY A 439 7.31 -3.28 2.65
CA GLY A 439 7.95 -3.04 1.37
C GLY A 439 8.75 -4.24 0.86
N PRO A 440 9.44 -4.07 -0.28
CA PRO A 440 10.26 -5.11 -0.92
C PRO A 440 11.38 -5.68 -0.04
N SER A 441 11.84 -4.92 0.96
CA SER A 441 12.85 -5.38 1.93
C SER A 441 12.33 -6.49 2.86
N GLY A 442 11.01 -6.71 2.92
CA GLY A 442 10.37 -7.64 3.85
C GLY A 442 10.34 -7.13 5.30
N VAL A 443 10.83 -5.91 5.55
CA VAL A 443 10.77 -5.28 6.88
C VAL A 443 9.37 -4.70 7.08
N MET A 444 8.68 -5.20 8.10
CA MET A 444 7.40 -4.67 8.53
C MET A 444 7.62 -3.43 9.42
N THR A 445 6.99 -2.32 9.05
CA THR A 445 7.16 -1.03 9.74
C THR A 445 5.84 -0.54 10.29
N ASP A 446 5.86 0.04 11.49
CA ASP A 446 4.69 0.68 12.10
C ASP A 446 4.67 2.17 11.74
N TRP A 447 3.67 2.59 10.99
CA TRP A 447 3.48 3.97 10.54
C TRP A 447 2.45 4.74 11.37
N THR A 448 2.05 4.20 12.52
CA THR A 448 1.11 4.87 13.42
C THR A 448 1.72 6.16 14.00
N PRO A 449 0.99 7.29 14.01
CA PRO A 449 1.46 8.52 14.64
C PRO A 449 1.56 8.34 16.15
N GLY A 450 2.79 8.15 16.65
CA GLY A 450 3.08 7.99 18.06
C GLY A 450 2.67 6.63 18.67
N PRO A 451 2.77 6.48 20.00
CA PRO A 451 2.57 5.20 20.67
C PRO A 451 1.09 4.81 20.86
N THR A 452 0.16 5.74 20.69
CA THR A 452 -1.27 5.50 20.92
C THR A 452 -1.92 4.84 19.72
N PRO A 453 -2.70 3.75 19.89
CA PRO A 453 -3.47 3.16 18.81
C PRO A 453 -4.49 4.12 18.19
N LEU A 454 -4.62 4.07 16.87
CA LEU A 454 -5.67 4.74 16.10
C LEU A 454 -7.05 4.16 16.43
N SER A 455 -8.07 5.00 16.35
CA SER A 455 -9.46 4.57 16.33
C SER A 455 -9.88 4.28 14.88
N ILE A 456 -10.41 3.08 14.62
CA ILE A 456 -10.73 2.59 13.27
C ILE A 456 -12.17 2.07 13.25
N SER A 457 -12.95 2.44 12.23
CA SER A 457 -14.24 1.80 11.95
C SER A 457 -14.05 0.76 10.85
N LEU A 458 -14.31 -0.53 11.11
CA LEU A 458 -14.06 -1.60 10.13
C LEU A 458 -14.85 -1.40 8.82
N GLN A 459 -16.09 -0.92 8.93
CA GLN A 459 -16.95 -0.66 7.77
C GLN A 459 -16.43 0.49 6.91
N GLY A 460 -15.62 1.37 7.50
CA GLY A 460 -15.11 2.57 6.87
C GLY A 460 -13.60 2.62 6.72
N ALA A 461 -12.86 1.57 6.99
CA ALA A 461 -11.42 1.64 6.76
C ALA A 461 -11.18 1.75 5.23
N ALA A 462 -10.23 2.57 4.83
CA ALA A 462 -9.75 2.65 3.45
C ALA A 462 -8.25 2.99 3.50
N VAL A 463 -7.47 2.38 2.60
CA VAL A 463 -6.03 2.65 2.44
C VAL A 463 -5.73 2.66 0.94
N ARG A 464 -5.16 3.75 0.43
CA ARG A 464 -4.66 3.86 -0.94
C ARG A 464 -3.20 4.26 -0.93
N LEU A 465 -2.40 3.59 -1.74
CA LEU A 465 -0.95 3.80 -1.79
C LEU A 465 -0.51 4.43 -3.11
N HIS A 466 0.45 5.35 -3.01
CA HIS A 466 1.04 6.03 -4.15
C HIS A 466 2.56 6.08 -4.02
N GLU A 467 3.24 5.78 -5.13
CA GLU A 467 4.66 6.10 -5.28
C GLU A 467 4.81 7.62 -5.47
N LEU A 468 5.69 8.23 -4.66
CA LEU A 468 5.99 9.66 -4.73
C LEU A 468 7.42 9.86 -5.25
N PRO A 469 7.77 11.04 -5.77
CA PRO A 469 9.12 11.34 -6.20
C PRO A 469 10.16 11.19 -5.08
N GLY A 470 11.40 10.86 -5.43
CA GLY A 470 12.53 10.92 -4.49
C GLY A 470 12.47 9.89 -3.37
N GLN A 471 12.13 8.63 -3.70
CA GLN A 471 12.07 7.50 -2.77
C GLN A 471 10.95 7.55 -1.71
N TRP A 472 10.06 8.55 -1.81
CA TRP A 472 8.92 8.66 -0.92
C TRP A 472 7.78 7.71 -1.33
N MET A 473 6.98 7.32 -0.35
CA MET A 473 5.68 6.68 -0.51
C MET A 473 4.62 7.54 0.16
N GLY A 474 3.42 7.46 -0.37
CA GLY A 474 2.25 8.15 0.11
C GLY A 474 1.13 7.16 0.42
N ALA A 475 0.42 7.38 1.53
CA ALA A 475 -0.80 6.66 1.86
C ALA A 475 -1.94 7.64 2.14
N LEU A 476 -3.10 7.40 1.54
CA LEU A 476 -4.36 8.06 1.88
C LEU A 476 -5.20 7.06 2.68
N LEU A 477 -5.58 7.41 3.90
CA LEU A 477 -6.28 6.48 4.77
C LEU A 477 -7.34 7.14 5.64
N ARG A 478 -8.34 6.38 6.06
CA ARG A 478 -9.43 6.88 6.90
C ARG A 478 -9.35 6.30 8.31
N THR A 479 -9.44 7.17 9.32
CA THR A 479 -9.62 6.77 10.73
C THR A 479 -10.97 7.27 11.25
N ALA A 480 -11.32 6.86 12.47
CA ALA A 480 -12.54 7.24 13.17
C ALA A 480 -12.21 7.82 14.57
N THR A 481 -13.17 8.46 15.24
CA THR A 481 -13.07 8.86 16.66
C THR A 481 -14.26 8.36 17.49
N ASP A 482 -14.04 8.24 18.79
CA ASP A 482 -14.98 7.68 19.76
C ASP A 482 -15.70 8.84 20.44
N ASP A 483 -16.93 9.12 20.02
CA ASP A 483 -17.88 10.00 20.72
C ASP A 483 -17.62 11.54 20.65
N PRO A 484 -18.35 12.28 19.79
CA PRO A 484 -19.26 11.76 18.77
C PRO A 484 -18.47 11.03 17.67
N PRO A 485 -19.06 10.02 17.00
CA PRO A 485 -18.43 9.37 15.86
C PRO A 485 -18.09 10.41 14.79
N SER A 486 -16.80 10.56 14.50
CA SER A 486 -16.30 11.33 13.38
C SER A 486 -15.31 10.48 12.60
N TYR A 487 -15.14 10.81 11.33
CA TYR A 487 -14.27 10.08 10.41
C TYR A 487 -13.44 11.09 9.68
N THR A 488 -12.16 10.82 9.51
CA THR A 488 -11.23 11.77 8.90
C THR A 488 -10.31 11.02 7.96
N PHE A 489 -10.15 11.56 6.75
CA PHE A 489 -9.08 11.14 5.87
C PHE A 489 -7.78 11.82 6.27
N HIS A 490 -6.70 11.05 6.17
CA HIS A 490 -5.34 11.46 6.47
C HIS A 490 -4.44 11.14 5.29
N SER A 491 -3.43 11.97 5.07
CA SER A 491 -2.27 11.63 4.27
C SER A 491 -1.10 11.26 5.17
N LEU A 492 -0.39 10.22 4.78
CA LEU A 492 0.88 9.80 5.35
C LEU A 492 1.91 9.84 4.22
N ARG A 493 3.01 10.55 4.41
CA ARG A 493 4.20 10.51 3.54
C ARG A 493 5.35 9.86 4.32
N TYR A 494 5.95 8.81 3.78
CA TYR A 494 6.99 8.04 4.47
C TYR A 494 8.10 7.59 3.51
N CYS A 495 9.32 7.51 4.01
CA CYS A 495 10.47 7.06 3.23
C CYS A 495 10.46 5.54 3.08
N ALA A 496 10.65 5.05 1.85
CA ALA A 496 10.60 3.61 1.54
C ALA A 496 11.55 3.25 0.38
N PRO A 497 12.88 3.43 0.56
CA PRO A 497 13.88 3.36 -0.50
C PRO A 497 13.98 1.99 -1.20
#